data_AF-A0AAP8HU59-F1
#
_entry.id   AF-A0AAP8HU59-F1
#
_cell.length_a   1.000
_cell.length_b   1.000
_cell.length_c   1.000
_cell.angle_alpha   90.00
_cell.angle_beta   90.00
_cell.angle_gamma   90.00
#
_symmetry.space_group_name_H-M   'P 1'
#
loop_
_entity.id
_entity.type
_entity.pdbx_description
1 polymer ?
#
loop_
_entity_poly.entity_id
_entity_poly.type
_entity_poly.pdbx_seq_one_letter_code
_entity_poly.pdbx_strand_id
1 'polypeptide(L)'
;AMTNLFGFADSKYSQYFDLSGNFDTGFWGLTVNAHVGRQTVRNVTDGAYTDWKLGLTKDFGQGVAVSIAYIDTNADRAVYTNSRGRYMGRATGLLSLTKTF
;
A
#
# COMPACT_ATOMS: atom_id res chain seq x y z
N ALA A 1 -7.87 6.81 -14.82
CA ALA A 1 -9.26 6.36 -14.96
C ALA A 1 -10.02 7.27 -15.92
N MET A 2 -10.84 6.70 -16.81
CA MET A 2 -11.71 7.49 -17.73
C MET A 2 -12.95 8.06 -17.02
N THR A 3 -13.20 7.61 -15.79
CA THR A 3 -14.23 8.07 -14.87
C THR A 3 -13.61 8.78 -13.67
N ASN A 4 -14.45 9.39 -12.83
CA ASN A 4 -14.03 9.98 -11.55
C ASN A 4 -13.44 8.91 -10.63
N LEU A 5 -12.41 9.28 -9.87
CA LEU A 5 -11.94 8.50 -8.73
C LEU A 5 -13.04 8.47 -7.66
N PHE A 6 -13.30 7.29 -7.10
CA PHE A 6 -14.30 7.12 -6.05
C PHE A 6 -14.06 8.09 -4.89
N GLY A 7 -15.09 8.83 -4.48
CA GLY A 7 -14.99 9.83 -3.42
C GLY A 7 -14.54 11.23 -3.87
N PHE A 8 -14.15 11.43 -5.14
CA PHE A 8 -13.69 12.73 -5.65
C PHE A 8 -14.46 13.15 -6.91
N ALA A 9 -15.30 14.18 -6.80
CA ALA A 9 -15.99 14.78 -7.95
C ALA A 9 -14.98 15.41 -8.94
N ASP A 10 -15.34 15.44 -10.22
CA ASP A 10 -14.54 16.04 -11.31
C ASP A 10 -13.07 15.59 -11.42
N SER A 11 -12.78 14.38 -10.96
CA SER A 11 -11.44 13.79 -10.91
C SER A 11 -11.13 12.85 -12.07
N LYS A 12 -11.85 12.97 -13.20
CA LYS A 12 -11.55 12.20 -14.43
C LYS A 12 -10.08 12.35 -14.83
N TYR A 13 -9.50 11.29 -15.37
CA TYR A 13 -8.07 11.19 -15.70
C TYR A 13 -7.11 11.20 -14.50
N SER A 14 -7.60 10.96 -13.28
CA SER A 14 -6.73 10.57 -12.15
C SER A 14 -5.96 9.30 -12.51
N GLN A 15 -4.70 9.21 -12.06
CA GLN A 15 -3.78 8.12 -12.40
C GLN A 15 -3.20 7.52 -11.13
N TYR A 16 -2.93 6.22 -11.16
CA TYR A 16 -2.21 5.52 -10.11
C TYR A 16 -1.03 4.80 -10.77
N PHE A 17 0.17 5.06 -10.25
CA PHE A 17 1.38 4.37 -10.66
C PHE A 17 1.79 3.43 -9.54
N ASP A 18 2.13 2.20 -9.91
CA ASP A 18 2.47 1.12 -8.99
C ASP A 18 3.82 0.52 -9.35
N LEU A 19 4.69 0.38 -8.36
CA LEU A 19 5.93 -0.37 -8.50
C LEU A 19 6.09 -1.26 -7.28
N SER A 20 6.09 -2.56 -7.51
CA SER A 20 6.28 -3.58 -6.48
C SER A 20 7.37 -4.57 -6.87
N GLY A 21 8.04 -5.12 -5.86
CA GLY A 21 9.16 -6.03 -6.04
C GLY A 21 9.35 -6.95 -4.84
N ASN A 22 9.77 -8.17 -5.13
CA ASN A 22 10.17 -9.16 -4.13
C ASN A 22 11.62 -9.55 -4.40
N PHE A 23 12.47 -9.34 -3.41
CA PHE A 23 13.90 -9.61 -3.50
C PHE A 23 14.25 -10.71 -2.53
N ASP A 24 14.62 -11.88 -3.05
CA ASP A 24 15.21 -12.94 -2.24
C ASP A 24 16.57 -12.45 -1.73
N THR A 25 16.74 -12.49 -0.41
CA THR A 25 17.99 -12.05 0.21
C THR A 25 19.10 -13.08 0.04
N GLY A 26 18.76 -14.34 -0.28
CA GLY A 26 19.68 -15.47 -0.27
C GLY A 26 20.05 -15.95 1.13
N PHE A 27 19.58 -15.27 2.19
CA PHE A 27 19.87 -15.59 3.57
C PHE A 27 18.63 -16.14 4.26
N TRP A 28 18.77 -17.32 4.86
CA TRP A 28 17.73 -17.94 5.69
C TRP A 28 16.36 -18.03 5.02
N GLY A 29 16.25 -18.10 3.69
CA GLY A 29 14.94 -18.13 3.00
C GLY A 29 14.07 -16.89 3.32
N LEU A 30 14.70 -15.73 3.49
CA LEU A 30 14.05 -14.45 3.69
C LEU A 30 13.92 -13.71 2.36
N THR A 31 12.72 -13.18 2.11
CA THR A 31 12.41 -12.34 0.97
C THR A 31 11.98 -10.97 1.45
N VAL A 32 12.66 -9.91 0.98
CA VAL A 32 12.23 -8.53 1.17
C VAL A 32 11.11 -8.23 0.18
N ASN A 33 10.02 -7.63 0.65
CA ASN A 33 8.88 -7.27 -0.18
C ASN A 33 8.70 -5.76 -0.11
N ALA A 34 8.79 -5.08 -1.24
CA ALA A 34 8.66 -3.64 -1.34
C ALA A 34 7.55 -3.27 -2.32
N HIS A 35 6.87 -2.18 -2.02
CA HIS A 35 5.85 -1.57 -2.87
C HIS A 35 5.91 -0.07 -2.68
N VAL A 36 5.76 0.68 -3.78
CA VAL A 36 5.53 2.11 -3.76
C VAL A 36 4.46 2.45 -4.79
N GLY A 37 3.46 3.19 -4.34
CA GLY A 37 2.33 3.66 -5.12
C GLY A 37 2.29 5.18 -5.16
N ARG A 38 1.89 5.76 -6.29
CA ARG A 38 1.58 7.20 -6.40
C ARG A 38 0.21 7.38 -7.03
N GLN A 39 -0.72 7.89 -6.24
CA GLN A 39 -2.03 8.34 -6.71
C GLN A 39 -1.97 9.84 -7.02
N THR A 40 -2.28 10.19 -8.27
CA THR A 40 -2.55 11.58 -8.67
C THR A 40 -4.06 11.75 -8.81
N VAL A 41 -4.63 12.68 -8.05
CA VAL A 41 -6.05 13.02 -8.11
C VAL A 41 -6.20 14.35 -8.86
N ARG A 42 -6.88 14.33 -10.00
CA ARG A 42 -7.13 15.57 -10.76
C ARG A 42 -8.16 16.44 -10.06
N ASN A 43 -7.95 17.76 -10.16
CA ASN A 43 -8.85 18.81 -9.65
C ASN A 43 -9.13 18.77 -8.14
N VAL A 44 -8.28 18.09 -7.38
CA VAL A 44 -8.34 18.06 -5.91
C VAL A 44 -6.96 18.45 -5.39
N THR A 45 -6.84 19.69 -4.93
CA THR A 45 -5.64 20.17 -4.21
C THR A 45 -5.39 19.25 -3.01
N ASP A 46 -4.13 18.83 -2.82
CA ASP A 46 -3.70 17.90 -1.76
C ASP A 46 -4.32 16.49 -1.79
N GLY A 47 -5.07 16.14 -2.84
CA GLY A 47 -5.63 14.81 -3.02
C GLY A 47 -4.61 13.77 -3.47
N ALA A 48 -3.48 14.19 -4.04
CA ALA A 48 -2.43 13.29 -4.49
C ALA A 48 -1.61 12.74 -3.30
N TYR A 49 -1.35 11.44 -3.29
CA TYR A 49 -0.56 10.79 -2.24
C TYR A 49 0.38 9.73 -2.80
N THR A 50 1.40 9.43 -2.01
CA THR A 50 2.31 8.30 -2.18
C THR A 50 2.11 7.34 -1.02
N ASP A 51 1.77 6.10 -1.32
CA ASP A 51 1.76 4.99 -0.37
C ASP A 51 2.98 4.09 -0.59
N TRP A 52 3.39 3.38 0.45
CA TRP A 52 4.49 2.44 0.38
C TRP A 52 4.31 1.31 1.39
N LYS A 53 4.90 0.16 1.05
CA LYS A 53 5.02 -1.00 1.94
C LYS A 53 6.45 -1.50 1.91
N LEU A 54 6.96 -1.82 3.09
CA LEU A 54 8.19 -2.60 3.24
C LEU A 54 7.91 -3.77 4.17
N GLY A 55 8.29 -4.97 3.75
CA GLY A 55 8.07 -6.17 4.53
C GLY A 55 9.14 -7.22 4.34
N LEU A 56 9.10 -8.22 5.22
CA LEU A 56 9.94 -9.40 5.21
C LEU A 56 9.04 -10.62 5.26
N THR A 57 9.30 -11.56 4.37
CA THR A 57 8.63 -12.86 4.35
C THR A 57 9.67 -13.95 4.59
N LYS A 58 9.36 -14.86 5.52
CA LYS A 58 10.14 -16.05 5.82
C LYS A 58 9.37 -17.27 5.34
N ASP A 59 9.95 -18.00 4.40
CA ASP A 59 9.45 -19.31 3.98
C ASP A 59 10.08 -20.39 4.89
N PHE A 60 9.24 -21.23 5.49
CA PHE A 60 9.67 -22.37 6.32
C PHE A 60 9.76 -23.68 5.54
N GLY A 61 9.45 -23.64 4.24
CA GLY A 61 9.23 -24.83 3.42
C GLY A 61 7.89 -25.49 3.73
N GLN A 62 7.59 -26.56 2.99
CA GLN A 62 6.36 -27.36 3.17
C GLN A 62 5.07 -26.53 3.04
N GLY A 63 5.11 -25.47 2.23
CA GLY A 63 3.97 -24.60 1.97
C GLY A 63 3.62 -23.62 3.10
N VAL A 64 4.47 -23.44 4.12
CA VAL A 64 4.21 -22.53 5.24
C VAL A 64 5.13 -21.30 5.18
N ALA A 65 4.54 -20.11 5.24
CA ALA A 65 5.28 -18.85 5.27
C ALA A 65 4.70 -17.86 6.29
N VAL A 66 5.58 -17.05 6.90
CA VAL A 66 5.20 -15.91 7.76
C VAL A 66 5.69 -14.63 7.12
N SER A 67 4.88 -13.58 7.17
CA SER A 67 5.23 -12.26 6.64
C SER A 67 4.92 -11.17 7.65
N ILE A 68 5.82 -10.20 7.76
CA ILE A 68 5.60 -8.94 8.47
C ILE A 68 5.82 -7.78 7.52
N ALA A 69 4.97 -6.77 7.55
CA ALA A 69 5.11 -5.57 6.74
C ALA A 69 4.72 -4.31 7.50
N TYR A 70 5.36 -3.20 7.16
CA TYR A 70 4.96 -1.85 7.53
C TYR A 70 4.42 -1.15 6.28
N ILE A 71 3.23 -0.58 6.40
CA ILE A 71 2.50 0.10 5.33
C ILE A 71 2.21 1.51 5.79
N ASP A 72 2.49 2.50 4.94
CA ASP A 72 2.27 3.91 5.28
C ASP A 72 2.00 4.76 4.03
N THR A 73 1.54 5.99 4.24
CA THR A 73 1.25 6.94 3.17
C THR A 73 1.41 8.38 3.64
N ASN A 74 1.76 9.27 2.72
CA ASN A 74 1.78 10.71 2.96
C ASN A 74 0.46 11.41 2.60
N ALA A 75 -0.64 10.66 2.55
CA ALA A 75 -1.97 11.19 2.26
C ALA A 75 -2.35 12.34 3.20
N ASP A 76 -2.87 13.44 2.64
CA ASP A 76 -3.23 14.61 3.44
C ASP A 76 -4.38 14.30 4.42
N ARG A 77 -4.19 14.64 5.69
CA ARG A 77 -5.19 14.36 6.74
C ARG A 77 -6.51 15.10 6.53
N ALA A 78 -6.48 16.33 6.00
CA ALA A 78 -7.68 17.10 5.73
C ALA A 78 -8.54 16.45 4.64
N VAL A 79 -7.91 15.78 3.67
CA VAL A 79 -8.59 15.10 2.57
C VAL A 79 -9.00 13.66 2.94
N TYR A 80 -8.14 12.93 3.66
CA TYR A 80 -8.29 11.49 3.91
C TYR A 80 -8.81 11.15 5.32
N THR A 81 -9.48 12.10 5.98
CA THR A 81 -10.24 11.87 7.21
C THR A 81 -11.71 11.69 6.88
N ASN A 82 -12.30 10.57 7.29
CA ASN A 82 -13.72 10.30 6.99
C ASN A 82 -14.68 11.14 7.85
N SER A 83 -15.97 11.05 7.54
CA SER A 83 -17.05 11.76 8.26
C SER A 83 -17.18 11.43 9.75
N ARG A 84 -16.45 10.42 10.25
CA ARG A 84 -16.37 10.06 11.68
C ARG A 84 -15.07 10.56 12.33
N GLY A 85 -14.32 11.43 11.66
CA GLY A 85 -13.06 11.99 12.16
C GLY A 85 -11.88 11.00 12.17
N ARG A 86 -11.99 9.87 11.45
CA ARG A 86 -10.91 8.87 11.41
C ARG A 86 -10.04 9.05 10.18
N TYR A 87 -8.75 9.32 10.42
CA TYR A 87 -7.72 9.38 9.39
C TYR A 87 -7.47 7.98 8.79
N MET A 88 -7.64 7.88 7.47
CA MET A 88 -7.56 6.62 6.74
C MET A 88 -6.14 6.28 6.26
N GLY A 89 -5.24 7.27 6.13
CA GLY A 89 -3.85 7.07 5.70
C GLY A 89 -2.88 6.74 6.85
N ARG A 90 -3.35 6.11 7.92
CA ARG A 90 -2.50 5.80 9.09
C ARG A 90 -1.55 4.65 8.79
N ALA A 91 -0.30 4.81 9.24
CA ALA A 91 0.68 3.74 9.30
C ALA A 91 0.10 2.48 9.96
N THR A 92 0.35 1.32 9.35
CA THR A 92 -0.17 0.03 9.81
C THR A 92 0.91 -1.04 9.68
N GLY A 93 1.10 -1.79 10.76
CA GLY A 93 1.84 -3.06 10.73
C GLY A 93 0.90 -4.21 10.34
N LEU A 94 1.35 -5.06 9.43
CA LEU A 94 0.64 -6.26 8.99
C LEU A 94 1.48 -7.49 9.33
N LEU A 95 0.87 -8.45 10.03
CA LEU A 95 1.42 -9.78 10.26
C LEU A 95 0.54 -10.80 9.54
N SER A 96 1.13 -11.71 8.78
CA SER A 96 0.43 -12.76 8.03
C SER A 96 1.08 -14.12 8.20
N LEU A 97 0.25 -15.16 8.24
CA LEU A 97 0.63 -16.57 8.22
C LEU A 97 -0.10 -17.23 7.05
N THR A 98 0.64 -17.87 6.16
CA THR A 98 0.10 -18.54 4.97
C THR A 98 0.46 -20.02 5.00
N LYS A 99 -0.51 -20.88 4.64
CA LYS A 99 -0.30 -22.31 4.40
C LYS A 99 -0.95 -22.72 3.08
N THR A 100 -0.18 -23.31 2.17
CA THR A 100 -0.67 -23.91 0.91
C THR A 100 -0.75 -25.44 1.05
N PHE A 101 -1.82 -26.05 0.51
CA PHE A 101 -2.11 -27.49 0.59
C PHE A 101 -1.90 -28.19 -0.75
#